data_AF-A0A822D972-F1
#
_entry.id   AF-A0A822D972-F1
#
_cell.length_a   1.000
_cell.length_b   1.000
_cell.length_c   1.000
_cell.angle_alpha   90.00
_cell.angle_beta   90.00
_cell.angle_gamma   90.00
#
_symmetry.space_group_name_H-M   'P 1'
#
loop_
_entity.id
_entity.type
_entity.pdbx_description
1 polymer ?
#
loop_
_entity_poly.entity_id
_entity_poly.type
_entity_poly.pdbx_seq_one_letter_code
_entity_poly.pdbx_strand_id
1 'polypeptide(L)'
;DIVTFAKRYAITHGLLCLVPDNLDQATIVPFSLFPSPYSYSHFKFIWSIQTAYNRLYNRVSLDDELLEKALSPVIPFDDFVQRLWNIHRTCTRRQPIQLDIYR
;
A
#
# COMPACT_ATOMS: atom_id res chain seq x y z
N ASP A 1 21.15 22.74 17.65
CA ASP A 1 21.29 21.37 17.13
C ASP A 1 20.09 21.04 16.23
N ILE A 2 20.35 20.80 14.94
CA ILE A 2 19.32 20.59 13.91
C ILE A 2 18.53 19.29 14.14
N VAL A 3 19.17 18.28 14.75
CA VAL A 3 18.52 17.00 15.05
C VAL A 3 17.43 17.21 16.11
N THR A 4 17.75 17.94 17.18
CA THR A 4 16.79 18.26 18.23
C THR A 4 15.62 19.08 17.69
N PHE A 5 15.87 20.02 16.78
CA PHE A 5 14.81 20.78 16.10
C PHE A 5 13.90 19.85 15.27
N ALA A 6 14.46 18.98 14.45
CA ALA A 6 13.69 18.06 13.61
C ALA A 6 12.83 17.09 14.44
N LYS A 7 13.36 16.59 15.57
CA LYS A 7 12.60 15.76 16.52
C LYS A 7 11.41 16.51 17.11
N ARG A 8 11.60 17.77 17.55
CA ARG A 8 10.51 18.61 18.06
C ARG A 8 9.47 18.87 16.98
N TYR A 9 9.90 19.18 15.76
CA TYR A 9 9.01 19.37 14.62
C TYR A 9 8.17 18.13 14.34
N ALA A 10 8.77 16.94 14.37
CA ALA A 10 8.05 15.68 14.18
C ALA A 10 6.94 15.47 15.23
N ILE A 11 7.24 15.76 16.51
CA ILE A 11 6.25 15.64 17.60
C ILE A 11 5.09 16.63 17.41
N THR A 12 5.38 17.90 17.12
CA THR A 12 4.34 18.93 17.00
C THR A 12 3.47 18.78 15.75
N HIS A 13 3.94 18.06 14.72
CA HIS A 13 3.22 17.83 13.45
C HIS A 13 2.68 16.40 13.31
N GLY A 14 2.72 15.59 14.37
CA GLY A 14 2.10 14.26 14.38
C GLY A 14 2.86 13.20 13.57
N LEU A 15 4.15 13.38 13.31
CA LEU A 15 5.01 12.36 12.71
C LEU A 15 5.42 11.33 13.77
N LEU A 16 4.43 10.55 14.23
CA LEU A 16 4.53 9.66 15.37
C LEU A 16 4.01 8.25 15.04
N CYS A 17 4.56 7.24 15.71
CA CYS A 17 4.03 5.89 15.77
C CYS A 17 3.92 5.45 17.23
N LEU A 18 3.01 4.50 17.50
CA LEU A 18 2.92 3.89 18.82
C LEU A 18 4.16 3.05 19.11
N VAL A 19 4.59 3.06 20.36
CA VAL A 19 5.65 2.18 20.83
C VAL A 19 5.08 0.76 20.91
N PRO A 20 5.76 -0.26 20.35
CA PRO A 20 5.35 -1.65 20.54
C PRO A 20 5.18 -1.94 22.04
N ASP A 21 4.09 -2.63 22.40
CA ASP A 21 3.77 -3.03 23.77
C ASP A 21 3.36 -1.90 24.74
N ASN A 22 3.27 -0.64 24.29
CA ASN A 22 2.73 0.47 25.09
C ASN A 22 1.89 1.45 24.27
N LEU A 23 0.57 1.27 24.32
CA LEU A 23 -0.40 2.07 23.57
C LEU A 23 -0.52 3.53 24.07
N ASP A 24 -0.10 3.81 25.31
CA ASP A 24 -0.13 5.16 25.89
C ASP A 24 1.10 5.99 25.51
N GLN A 25 2.06 5.38 24.80
CA GLN A 25 3.30 6.02 24.40
C GLN A 25 3.45 6.08 22.89
N ALA A 26 3.75 7.28 22.40
CA ALA A 26 4.11 7.51 21.00
C ALA A 26 5.58 7.92 20.89
N THR A 27 6.24 7.46 19.84
CA THR A 27 7.60 7.86 19.46
C THR A 27 7.60 8.44 18.05
N ILE A 28 8.67 9.15 17.69
CA ILE A 28 8.82 9.71 16.35
C ILE A 28 8.98 8.60 15.32
N VAL A 29 8.34 8.74 14.16
CA VAL A 29 8.62 7.84 13.02
C VAL A 29 10.05 8.04 12.54
N PRO A 30 10.74 7.01 12.05
CA PRO A 30 12.05 7.18 11.41
C PRO A 30 11.94 8.06 10.15
N PHE A 31 12.79 9.08 10.05
CA PHE A 31 12.89 9.93 8.86
C PHE A 31 14.36 10.30 8.57
N SER A 32 14.67 10.60 7.31
CA SER A 32 15.97 11.16 6.93
C SER A 32 16.02 12.65 7.27
N LEU A 33 17.14 13.11 7.83
CA LEU A 33 17.29 14.52 8.23
C LEU A 33 17.19 15.48 7.02
N PHE A 34 17.63 15.01 5.85
CA PHE A 34 17.53 15.73 4.58
C PHE A 34 16.78 14.86 3.57
N PRO A 35 16.07 15.47 2.61
CA PRO A 35 15.43 14.74 1.53
C PRO A 35 16.48 14.09 0.63
N SER A 36 16.21 12.86 0.16
CA SER A 36 17.05 12.21 -0.84
C SER A 36 16.97 12.96 -2.17
N PRO A 37 18.10 13.27 -2.84
CA PRO A 37 18.07 13.88 -4.17
C PRO A 37 17.48 12.92 -5.19
N TYR A 38 16.58 13.41 -6.05
CA TYR A 38 15.95 12.60 -7.09
C TYR A 38 15.69 13.44 -8.34
N SER A 39 15.76 12.81 -9.52
CA SER A 39 15.55 13.50 -10.80
C SER A 39 14.10 13.95 -10.94
N TYR A 40 13.89 15.25 -11.18
CA TYR A 40 12.57 15.82 -11.38
C TYR A 40 11.85 15.23 -12.60
N SER A 41 12.58 14.95 -13.69
CA SER A 41 11.99 14.37 -14.91
C SER A 41 11.45 12.97 -14.64
N HIS A 42 12.20 12.13 -13.92
CA HIS A 42 11.74 10.80 -13.53
C HIS A 42 10.57 10.85 -12.55
N PHE A 43 10.59 11.78 -11.58
CA PHE A 43 9.47 11.97 -10.67
C PHE A 43 8.18 12.29 -11.43
N LYS A 44 8.23 13.22 -12.39
CA LYS A 44 7.07 13.57 -13.23
C LYS A 44 6.59 12.43 -14.10
N PHE A 45 7.52 11.64 -14.65
CA PHE A 45 7.18 10.46 -15.44
C PHE A 45 6.42 9.42 -14.60
N ILE A 46 6.96 9.04 -13.44
CA ILE A 46 6.32 8.06 -12.53
C ILE A 46 4.95 8.58 -12.08
N TRP A 47 4.87 9.86 -11.71
CA TRP A 47 3.60 10.51 -11.35
C TRP A 47 2.56 10.40 -12.48
N SER A 48 2.95 10.60 -13.73
CA SER A 48 2.04 10.51 -14.88
C SER A 48 1.55 9.08 -15.15
N ILE A 49 2.34 8.06 -14.79
CA ILE A 49 2.00 6.65 -15.01
C ILE A 49 0.98 6.14 -13.98
N GLN A 50 0.94 6.69 -12.77
CA GLN A 50 0.11 6.17 -11.68
C GLN A 50 -1.36 5.97 -12.09
N THR A 51 -1.93 6.88 -12.89
CA THR A 51 -3.31 6.74 -13.37
C THR A 51 -3.50 5.54 -14.30
N ALA A 52 -2.54 5.28 -15.20
CA ALA A 52 -2.57 4.12 -16.08
C ALA A 52 -2.40 2.82 -15.28
N TYR A 53 -1.48 2.82 -14.30
CA TYR A 53 -1.27 1.71 -13.39
C TYR A 53 -2.53 1.36 -12.58
N ASN A 54 -3.19 2.36 -11.98
CA ASN A 54 -4.43 2.16 -11.22
C ASN A 54 -5.53 1.55 -12.11
N ARG A 55 -5.68 2.03 -13.35
CA ARG A 55 -6.67 1.51 -14.31
C ARG A 55 -6.34 0.10 -14.78
N LEU A 56 -5.06 -0.25 -14.87
CA LEU A 56 -4.64 -1.60 -15.21
C LEU A 56 -5.03 -2.56 -14.08
N TYR A 57 -4.61 -2.27 -12.84
CA TYR A 57 -4.89 -3.13 -11.70
C TYR A 57 -6.37 -3.22 -11.35
N ASN A 58 -7.13 -2.14 -11.49
CA ASN A 58 -8.57 -2.18 -11.33
C ASN A 58 -9.21 -3.15 -12.34
N ARG A 59 -8.84 -3.11 -13.63
CA ARG A 59 -9.35 -4.06 -14.63
C ARG A 59 -8.93 -5.49 -14.36
N VAL A 60 -7.67 -5.71 -13.98
CA VAL A 60 -7.17 -7.04 -13.60
C VAL A 60 -7.96 -7.60 -12.41
N SER A 61 -8.32 -6.76 -11.44
CA SER A 61 -9.10 -7.20 -10.28
C SER A 61 -10.53 -7.62 -10.59
N LEU A 62 -11.09 -7.16 -11.72
CA LEU A 62 -12.44 -7.46 -12.17
C LEU A 62 -12.48 -8.65 -13.15
N ASP A 63 -11.32 -9.10 -13.64
CA ASP A 63 -11.19 -10.19 -14.59
C ASP A 63 -10.98 -11.52 -13.86
N ASP A 64 -12.08 -12.20 -13.55
CA ASP A 64 -12.05 -13.45 -12.80
C ASP A 64 -11.31 -14.59 -13.53
N GLU A 65 -11.39 -14.64 -14.86
CA GLU A 65 -10.69 -15.65 -15.67
C GLU A 65 -9.18 -15.45 -15.62
N LEU A 66 -8.74 -14.19 -15.72
CA LEU A 66 -7.33 -13.85 -15.60
C LEU A 66 -6.80 -14.17 -14.20
N LEU A 67 -7.56 -13.84 -13.15
CA LEU A 67 -7.20 -14.15 -11.77
C LEU A 67 -7.12 -15.65 -11.52
N GLU A 68 -8.10 -16.43 -11.99
CA GLU A 68 -8.10 -17.89 -11.85
C GLU A 68 -6.88 -18.48 -12.55
N LYS A 69 -6.59 -18.06 -13.79
CA LYS A 69 -5.43 -18.52 -14.54
C LYS A 69 -4.10 -18.19 -13.83
N ALA A 70 -3.99 -16.99 -13.26
CA ALA A 70 -2.77 -16.55 -12.57
C ALA A 70 -2.56 -17.23 -11.22
N LEU A 71 -3.64 -17.50 -10.48
CA LEU A 71 -3.58 -18.05 -9.12
C LEU A 71 -3.62 -19.59 -9.07
N SER A 72 -4.20 -20.26 -10.08
CA SER A 72 -4.32 -21.73 -10.16
C SER A 72 -3.02 -22.49 -9.85
N PRO A 73 -1.83 -22.06 -10.30
CA PRO A 73 -0.59 -22.77 -9.98
C PRO A 73 -0.18 -22.68 -8.50
N VAL A 74 -0.62 -21.64 -7.79
CA VAL A 74 -0.21 -21.33 -6.40
C VAL A 74 -1.20 -21.87 -5.37
N ILE A 75 -2.50 -21.88 -5.71
CA ILE A 75 -3.59 -22.31 -4.81
C ILE A 75 -3.34 -23.68 -4.14
N PRO A 76 -2.78 -24.71 -4.80
CA PRO A 76 -2.54 -26.00 -4.14
C PRO A 76 -1.43 -26.00 -3.09
N PHE A 77 -0.53 -25.00 -3.13
CA PHE A 77 0.67 -24.96 -2.30
C PHE A 77 0.65 -23.88 -1.21
N ASP A 78 -0.39 -23.05 -1.19
CA ASP A 78 -0.54 -21.94 -0.24
C ASP A 78 -1.97 -21.89 0.32
N ASP A 79 -2.12 -22.36 1.56
CA ASP A 79 -3.39 -22.36 2.29
C ASP A 79 -3.97 -20.97 2.53
N PHE A 80 -3.13 -19.93 2.56
CA PHE A 80 -3.59 -18.55 2.72
C PHE A 80 -4.21 -18.04 1.41
N VAL A 81 -3.50 -18.21 0.29
CA VAL A 81 -4.00 -17.84 -1.04
C VAL A 81 -5.25 -18.64 -1.39
N GLN A 82 -5.28 -19.93 -1.08
CA GLN A 82 -6.47 -20.76 -1.29
C GLN A 82 -7.69 -20.22 -0.53
N ARG A 83 -7.53 -19.84 0.73
CA ARG A 83 -8.62 -19.26 1.54
C ARG A 83 -9.13 -17.96 0.96
N LEU A 84 -8.24 -17.07 0.51
CA LEU A 84 -8.64 -15.82 -0.15
C LEU A 84 -9.40 -16.08 -1.45
N TRP A 85 -8.93 -17.02 -2.27
CA TRP A 85 -9.60 -17.39 -3.52
C TRP A 85 -11.01 -17.96 -3.27
N ASN A 86 -11.17 -18.79 -2.24
CA ASN A 86 -12.48 -19.31 -1.85
C ASN A 86 -13.44 -18.21 -1.43
N ILE A 87 -12.99 -17.21 -0.67
CA ILE A 87 -13.80 -16.02 -0.31
C ILE A 87 -14.21 -15.27 -1.58
N HIS A 88 -13.26 -14.99 -2.47
CA HIS A 88 -13.51 -14.31 -3.74
C HIS A 88 -14.59 -15.00 -4.57
N ARG A 89 -14.54 -16.34 -4.68
CA ARG A 89 -15.55 -17.14 -5.39
C ARG A 89 -16.91 -17.20 -4.69
N THR A 90 -16.93 -17.13 -3.37
CA THR A 90 -18.17 -17.19 -2.58
C THR A 90 -18.95 -15.88 -2.64
N CYS A 91 -18.25 -14.75 -2.84
CA CYS A 91 -18.85 -13.42 -2.99
C CYS A 91 -19.56 -13.24 -4.34
N THR A 92 -20.77 -13.81 -4.46
CA THR A 92 -21.63 -13.74 -5.65
C THR A 92 -22.32 -12.38 -5.87
N ARG A 93 -22.44 -11.55 -4.84
CA ARG A 93 -22.99 -10.19 -4.91
C ARG A 93 -21.91 -9.17 -4.62
N ARG A 94 -21.33 -8.60 -5.69
CA ARG A 94 -20.35 -7.51 -5.59
C ARG A 94 -21.07 -6.18 -5.46
N GLN A 95 -20.65 -5.35 -4.50
CA GLN A 95 -21.01 -3.94 -4.51
C GLN A 95 -20.39 -3.29 -5.77
N PRO A 96 -21.14 -2.45 -6.51
CA PRO A 96 -20.67 -1.92 -7.80
C PRO A 96 -19.56 -0.86 -7.67
N ILE A 97 -19.39 -0.28 -6.48
CA ILE A 97 -18.40 0.77 -6.22
C ILE A 97 -17.27 0.17 -5.39
N GLN A 98 -16.04 0.30 -5.90
CA GLN A 98 -14.82 -0.17 -5.26
C GLN A 98 -13.83 0.99 -5.16
N LEU A 99 -13.22 1.14 -3.98
CA LEU A 99 -12.14 2.09 -3.76
C LEU A 99 -10.83 1.34 -3.72
N ASP A 100 -10.05 1.47 -4.78
CA ASP A 100 -8.73 0.88 -4.88
C ASP A 100 -7.64 1.86 -4.42
N ILE A 101 -6.80 1.41 -3.49
CA ILE A 101 -5.68 2.19 -2.96
C ILE A 101 -4.38 1.48 -3.36
N TYR A 102 -3.72 2.00 -4.40
CA TYR A 102 -2.43 1.51 -4.88
C TYR A 102 -1.32 2.50 -4.53
N ARG A 103 -0.11 1.99 -4.26
CA ARG A 103 1.10 2.77 -3.97
C ARG A 103 2.25 2.27 -4.84
#